data_AF-A0A1R1C0X3-F1
#
_entry.id   AF-A0A1R1C0X3-F1
#
_cell.length_a   1.000
_cell.length_b   1.000
_cell.length_c   1.000
_cell.angle_alpha   90.00
_cell.angle_beta   90.00
_cell.angle_gamma   90.00
#
_symmetry.space_group_name_H-M   'P 1'
#
loop_
_entity.id
_entity.type
_entity.pdbx_description
1 polymer ?
#
loop_
_entity_poly.entity_id
_entity_poly.type
_entity_poly.pdbx_seq_one_letter_code
_entity_poly.pdbx_strand_id
1 'polypeptide(L)'
;MASGVVDIQVSKELAENTIVIIYNCEGGLPNDLHLIRDGYEVTLQRADLEGKVRVVHEQGSDCSFNYIEVDPLTARKFRMRHGSRFTLVYDPNVNRLRIRRITTSQAHGFLVSEPRKHRDGSIIIGYTLLSWLGIPSTPNMVITVANGSISKKLKVVIPENELETDFRLTAINMRRFGLKPGKQWGLVYNQLTQTMKVMPVAATASRRIRPRLTKPTRRR
;
A
#
# COMPACT_ATOMS: atom_id res chain seq x y z
N MET A 1 21.10 1.86 8.69
CA MET A 1 20.23 1.06 7.80
C MET A 1 19.11 1.97 7.34
N ALA A 2 18.67 1.85 6.09
CA ALA A 2 17.58 2.65 5.54
C ALA A 2 16.38 1.75 5.23
N SER A 3 15.15 2.25 5.41
CA SER A 3 13.96 1.45 5.11
C SER A 3 12.77 2.29 4.67
N GLY A 4 11.85 1.66 3.95
CA GLY A 4 10.63 2.31 3.48
C GLY A 4 9.62 1.31 2.93
N VAL A 5 8.38 1.76 2.80
CA VAL A 5 7.33 1.02 2.09
C VAL A 5 7.03 1.75 0.80
N VAL A 6 7.02 1.01 -0.31
CA VAL A 6 6.84 1.55 -1.64
C VAL A 6 5.90 0.69 -2.47
N ASP A 7 5.24 1.31 -3.44
CA ASP A 7 4.58 0.59 -4.53
C ASP A 7 5.52 0.39 -5.72
N ILE A 8 5.25 -0.60 -6.56
CA ILE A 8 6.03 -0.90 -7.77
C ILE A 8 5.34 -0.32 -8.99
N GLN A 9 6.04 0.54 -9.72
CA GLN A 9 5.69 0.99 -11.05
C GLN A 9 6.64 0.34 -12.07
N VAL A 10 6.11 -0.52 -12.94
CA VAL A 10 6.92 -1.07 -14.04
C VAL A 10 6.87 -0.10 -15.21
N SER A 11 8.02 0.51 -15.54
CA SER A 11 8.16 1.48 -16.64
C SER A 11 8.99 0.90 -17.76
N LYS A 12 8.58 1.12 -19.02
CA LYS A 12 9.33 0.67 -20.22
C LYS A 12 10.44 1.64 -20.63
N GLU A 13 10.44 2.83 -20.05
CA GLU A 13 11.34 3.93 -20.42
C GLU A 13 12.64 3.89 -19.60
N LEU A 14 12.69 3.06 -18.56
CA LEU A 14 13.88 2.87 -17.75
C LEU A 14 14.94 2.02 -18.43
N ALA A 15 16.19 2.43 -18.24
CA ALA A 15 17.35 1.61 -18.57
C ALA A 15 17.35 0.29 -17.79
N GLU A 16 17.91 -0.75 -18.40
CA GLU A 16 18.00 -2.07 -17.76
C GLU A 16 18.76 -2.01 -16.43
N ASN A 17 18.32 -2.84 -15.47
CA ASN A 17 18.87 -2.92 -14.12
C ASN A 17 18.85 -1.58 -13.36
N THR A 18 17.93 -0.67 -13.71
CA THR A 18 17.76 0.60 -13.01
C THR A 18 16.49 0.56 -12.17
N ILE A 19 16.61 1.02 -10.92
CA ILE A 19 15.47 1.35 -10.09
C ILE A 19 15.50 2.84 -9.79
N VAL A 20 14.38 3.52 -9.99
CA VAL A 20 14.20 4.91 -9.58
C VAL A 20 13.38 4.91 -8.30
N ILE A 21 13.88 5.54 -7.25
CA ILE A 21 13.18 5.68 -5.97
C ILE A 21 12.54 7.05 -5.94
N ILE A 22 11.21 7.06 -5.87
CA ILE A 22 10.40 8.26 -5.68
C ILE A 22 9.95 8.26 -4.23
N TYR A 23 10.50 9.19 -3.47
CA TYR A 23 10.32 9.29 -2.02
C TYR A 23 9.78 10.67 -1.64
N ASN A 24 9.30 10.77 -0.39
CA ASN A 24 8.69 11.96 0.20
C ASN A 24 7.39 12.42 -0.48
N CYS A 25 6.63 11.46 -1.02
CA CYS A 25 5.25 11.68 -1.44
C CYS A 25 4.38 12.16 -0.26
N GLU A 26 3.42 13.05 -0.50
CA GLU A 26 2.62 13.71 0.54
C GLU A 26 1.85 12.73 1.43
N GLY A 27 1.30 11.66 0.84
CA GLY A 27 0.64 10.57 1.56
C GLY A 27 1.54 9.38 1.90
N GLY A 28 2.85 9.47 1.65
CA GLY A 28 3.82 8.41 1.90
C GLY A 28 4.03 8.10 3.38
N LEU A 29 4.36 6.85 3.71
CA LEU A 29 4.82 6.52 5.06
C LEU A 29 6.22 7.10 5.30
N PRO A 30 6.55 7.46 6.56
CA PRO A 30 7.91 7.84 6.92
C PRO A 30 8.92 6.78 6.45
N ASN A 31 10.02 7.24 5.88
CA ASN A 31 11.02 6.38 5.28
C ASN A 31 12.39 7.08 5.28
N ASP A 32 13.43 6.27 5.17
CA ASP A 32 14.82 6.72 5.14
C ASP A 32 15.48 6.43 3.79
N LEU A 33 14.70 6.25 2.73
CA LEU A 33 15.21 5.78 1.43
C LEU A 33 16.19 6.77 0.80
N HIS A 34 16.09 8.05 1.13
CA HIS A 34 17.04 9.09 0.76
C HIS A 34 18.49 8.83 1.24
N LEU A 35 18.69 7.95 2.22
CA LEU A 35 20.02 7.56 2.70
C LEU A 35 20.74 6.56 1.78
N ILE A 36 20.02 5.95 0.83
CA ILE A 36 20.64 5.16 -0.24
C ILE A 36 21.33 6.17 -1.16
N ARG A 37 22.57 5.90 -1.59
CA ARG A 37 23.29 6.84 -2.45
C ARG A 37 22.68 6.86 -3.84
N ASP A 38 22.39 8.06 -4.33
CA ASP A 38 21.94 8.28 -5.70
C ASP A 38 23.03 7.89 -6.71
N GLY A 39 22.60 7.35 -7.85
CA GLY A 39 23.44 6.83 -8.92
C GLY A 39 24.23 5.57 -8.57
N TYR A 40 24.09 5.02 -7.36
CA TYR A 40 24.95 3.95 -6.85
C TYR A 40 24.43 2.56 -7.20
N GLU A 41 25.34 1.63 -7.46
CA GLU A 41 24.97 0.23 -7.68
C GLU A 41 24.82 -0.48 -6.34
N VAL A 42 23.70 -1.19 -6.15
CA VAL A 42 23.41 -2.00 -4.97
C VAL A 42 23.08 -3.42 -5.39
N THR A 43 23.31 -4.38 -4.49
CA THR A 43 22.79 -5.74 -4.68
C THR A 43 21.31 -5.76 -4.26
N LEU A 44 20.39 -5.83 -5.22
CA LEU A 44 18.97 -6.07 -4.98
C LEU A 44 18.78 -7.55 -4.63
N GLN A 45 18.08 -7.81 -3.52
CA GLN A 45 17.78 -9.16 -3.05
C GLN A 45 16.28 -9.33 -2.79
N ARG A 46 15.69 -10.39 -3.34
CA ARG A 46 14.35 -10.85 -2.98
C ARG A 46 14.35 -12.36 -2.80
N ALA A 47 14.11 -12.82 -1.58
CA ALA A 47 14.24 -14.24 -1.24
C ALA A 47 15.65 -14.76 -1.65
N ASP A 48 15.70 -15.79 -2.48
CA ASP A 48 16.89 -16.40 -3.08
C ASP A 48 17.41 -15.68 -4.33
N LEU A 49 16.65 -14.73 -4.87
CA LEU A 49 17.00 -13.99 -6.08
C LEU A 49 17.90 -12.80 -5.74
N GLU A 50 19.00 -12.66 -6.46
CA GLU A 50 19.92 -11.52 -6.33
C GLU A 50 20.41 -10.98 -7.68
N GLY A 51 20.83 -9.72 -7.68
CA GLY A 51 21.38 -9.05 -8.85
C GLY A 51 21.77 -7.61 -8.55
N LYS A 52 22.64 -7.07 -9.38
CA LYS A 52 23.04 -5.68 -9.32
C LYS A 52 21.97 -4.80 -9.95
N VAL A 53 21.66 -3.68 -9.30
CA VAL A 53 20.81 -2.63 -9.86
C VAL A 53 21.43 -1.27 -9.53
N ARG A 54 21.32 -0.33 -10.47
CA ARG A 54 21.61 1.07 -10.24
C ARG A 54 20.41 1.72 -9.57
N VAL A 55 20.64 2.42 -8.47
CA VAL A 55 19.62 3.20 -7.77
C VAL A 55 19.73 4.64 -8.25
N VAL A 56 18.59 5.21 -8.65
CA VAL A 56 18.45 6.63 -8.99
C VAL A 56 17.37 7.24 -8.12
N HIS A 57 17.55 8.49 -7.71
CA HIS A 57 16.61 9.21 -6.86
C HIS A 57 15.88 10.27 -7.65
N GLU A 58 14.56 10.30 -7.49
CA GLU A 58 13.72 11.40 -7.94
C GLU A 58 12.86 11.87 -6.76
N GLN A 59 12.74 13.18 -6.60
CA GLN A 59 11.90 13.74 -5.56
C GLN A 59 10.46 13.81 -6.10
N GLY A 60 9.52 13.19 -5.38
CA GLY A 60 8.11 13.26 -5.76
C GLY A 60 7.52 14.62 -5.42
N SER A 61 7.20 15.45 -6.41
CA SER A 61 6.41 16.68 -6.20
C SER A 61 4.91 16.40 -6.15
N ASP A 62 4.44 15.36 -6.87
CA ASP A 62 3.02 15.11 -7.10
C ASP A 62 2.71 13.60 -7.02
N CYS A 63 2.87 13.01 -5.83
CA CYS A 63 2.55 11.60 -5.60
C CYS A 63 1.89 11.39 -4.24
N SER A 64 0.93 10.46 -4.19
CA SER A 64 0.21 10.11 -2.96
C SER A 64 0.88 9.01 -2.14
N PHE A 65 1.84 8.28 -2.69
CA PHE A 65 2.56 7.25 -1.96
C PHE A 65 3.94 7.03 -2.56
N ASN A 66 4.93 6.73 -1.72
CA ASN A 66 6.28 6.41 -2.21
C ASN A 66 6.21 5.22 -3.17
N TYR A 67 6.94 5.27 -4.27
CA TYR A 67 7.00 4.17 -5.22
C TYR A 67 8.42 4.02 -5.76
N ILE A 68 8.69 2.85 -6.32
CA ILE A 68 9.87 2.65 -7.15
C ILE A 68 9.43 2.37 -8.57
N GLU A 69 10.08 3.02 -9.51
CA GLU A 69 10.02 2.62 -10.90
C GLU A 69 11.08 1.56 -11.17
N VAL A 70 10.72 0.54 -11.93
CA VAL A 70 11.60 -0.57 -12.27
C VAL A 70 11.40 -0.96 -13.73
N ASP A 71 12.49 -1.26 -14.42
CA ASP A 71 12.42 -1.78 -15.78
C ASP A 71 11.73 -3.17 -15.85
N PRO A 72 11.18 -3.57 -17.00
CA PRO A 72 10.40 -4.82 -17.09
C PRO A 72 11.23 -6.09 -16.87
N LEU A 73 12.53 -6.09 -17.18
CA LEU A 73 13.41 -7.25 -17.02
C LEU A 73 13.73 -7.46 -15.54
N THR A 74 14.11 -6.39 -14.82
CA THR A 74 14.33 -6.43 -13.38
C THR A 74 13.05 -6.81 -12.66
N ALA A 75 11.90 -6.22 -13.04
CA ALA A 75 10.61 -6.57 -12.46
C ALA A 75 10.29 -8.07 -12.63
N ARG A 76 10.52 -8.64 -13.83
CA ARG A 76 10.33 -10.07 -14.08
C ARG A 76 11.29 -10.93 -13.28
N LYS A 77 12.59 -10.63 -13.31
CA LYS A 77 13.64 -11.36 -12.58
C LYS A 77 13.30 -11.47 -11.10
N PHE A 78 12.97 -10.35 -10.48
CA PHE A 78 12.63 -10.27 -9.07
C PHE A 78 11.14 -10.48 -8.80
N ARG A 79 10.36 -10.97 -9.76
CA ARG A 79 8.92 -11.29 -9.65
C ARG A 79 8.05 -10.13 -9.12
N MET A 80 8.47 -8.89 -9.33
CA MET A 80 7.74 -7.68 -8.93
C MET A 80 6.64 -7.40 -9.96
N ARG A 81 5.44 -7.09 -9.49
CA ARG A 81 4.30 -6.80 -10.36
C ARG A 81 3.97 -5.31 -10.26
N HIS A 82 3.61 -4.69 -11.37
CA HIS A 82 3.08 -3.33 -11.36
C HIS A 82 1.90 -3.25 -10.36
N GLY A 83 1.87 -2.19 -9.54
CA GLY A 83 0.85 -1.95 -8.51
C GLY A 83 0.96 -2.82 -7.26
N SER A 84 2.03 -3.61 -7.10
CA SER A 84 2.26 -4.37 -5.86
C SER A 84 3.08 -3.59 -4.85
N ARG A 85 2.90 -3.89 -3.56
CA ARG A 85 3.57 -3.17 -2.46
C ARG A 85 4.72 -3.96 -1.85
N PHE A 86 5.81 -3.28 -1.52
CA PHE A 86 7.00 -3.87 -0.92
C PHE A 86 7.54 -3.03 0.24
N THR A 87 8.16 -3.70 1.21
CA THR A 87 9.11 -3.10 2.14
C THR A 87 10.50 -3.19 1.55
N LEU A 88 11.24 -2.10 1.60
CA LEU A 88 12.64 -1.96 1.23
C LEU A 88 13.46 -1.84 2.51
N VAL A 89 14.56 -2.59 2.59
CA VAL A 89 15.53 -2.49 3.68
C VAL A 89 16.94 -2.50 3.10
N TYR A 90 17.63 -1.38 3.20
CA TYR A 90 19.00 -1.21 2.74
C TYR A 90 20.00 -1.35 3.90
N ASP A 91 20.98 -2.21 3.68
CA ASP A 91 22.12 -2.43 4.55
C ASP A 91 23.39 -1.87 3.89
N PRO A 92 23.95 -0.75 4.39
CA PRO A 92 25.14 -0.14 3.80
C PRO A 92 26.41 -0.97 4.00
N ASN A 93 26.48 -1.83 5.02
CA ASN A 93 27.69 -2.59 5.33
C ASN A 93 27.98 -3.66 4.27
N VAL A 94 26.93 -4.22 3.68
CA VAL A 94 27.01 -5.24 2.62
C VAL A 94 26.46 -4.73 1.28
N ASN A 95 26.20 -3.43 1.19
CA ASN A 95 25.63 -2.74 0.04
C ASN A 95 24.43 -3.47 -0.60
N ARG A 96 23.45 -3.82 0.23
CA ARG A 96 22.35 -4.71 -0.16
C ARG A 96 20.99 -4.09 0.11
N LEU A 97 20.15 -4.04 -0.93
CA LEU A 97 18.75 -3.64 -0.85
C LEU A 97 17.86 -4.88 -0.84
N ARG A 98 17.30 -5.23 0.32
CA ARG A 98 16.36 -6.34 0.46
C ARG A 98 14.93 -5.85 0.23
N ILE A 99 14.17 -6.57 -0.59
CA ILE A 99 12.76 -6.28 -0.84
C ILE A 99 11.86 -7.42 -0.36
N ARG A 100 10.76 -7.08 0.31
CA ARG A 100 9.76 -8.03 0.79
C ARG A 100 8.36 -7.57 0.43
N ARG A 101 7.58 -8.43 -0.23
CA ARG A 101 6.21 -8.11 -0.62
C ARG A 101 5.31 -7.94 0.60
N ILE A 102 4.52 -6.87 0.61
CA ILE A 102 3.40 -6.67 1.53
C ILE A 102 2.13 -7.07 0.78
N THR A 103 1.36 -7.98 1.35
CA THR A 103 0.10 -8.46 0.74
C THR A 103 -1.13 -7.92 1.44
N THR A 104 -0.97 -7.31 2.61
CA THR A 104 -2.07 -6.73 3.39
C THR A 104 -1.66 -5.38 3.95
N SER A 105 -2.47 -4.37 3.66
CA SER A 105 -2.31 -3.01 4.17
C SER A 105 -3.49 -2.64 5.06
N GLN A 106 -3.28 -1.69 5.95
CA GLN A 106 -4.32 -1.17 6.85
C GLN A 106 -4.34 0.34 6.78
N ALA A 107 -5.54 0.91 6.81
CA ALA A 107 -5.76 2.34 6.86
C ALA A 107 -7.03 2.64 7.65
N HIS A 108 -7.29 3.92 7.89
CA HIS A 108 -8.57 4.38 8.40
C HIS A 108 -9.18 5.33 7.38
N GLY A 109 -10.47 5.18 7.13
CA GLY A 109 -11.21 6.05 6.21
C GLY A 109 -12.51 6.52 6.85
N PHE A 110 -12.93 7.73 6.51
CA PHE A 110 -14.24 8.23 6.89
C PHE A 110 -15.29 7.71 5.91
N LEU A 111 -16.39 7.13 6.41
CA LEU A 111 -17.48 6.67 5.55
C LEU A 111 -18.44 7.82 5.29
N VAL A 112 -18.57 8.20 4.02
CA VAL A 112 -19.53 9.19 3.54
C VAL A 112 -20.63 8.50 2.73
N SER A 113 -21.85 9.05 2.78
CA SER A 113 -22.92 8.60 1.91
C SER A 113 -22.68 9.14 0.50
N GLU A 114 -22.66 8.27 -0.50
CA GLU A 114 -22.62 8.73 -1.88
C GLU A 114 -24.03 9.18 -2.31
N PRO A 115 -24.22 10.45 -2.72
CA PRO A 115 -25.46 10.86 -3.39
C PRO A 115 -25.63 10.06 -4.70
N ARG A 116 -26.87 9.88 -5.17
CA ARG A 116 -27.29 8.87 -6.17
C ARG A 116 -26.65 8.94 -7.59
N LYS A 117 -25.54 9.65 -7.79
CA LYS A 117 -24.82 9.74 -9.07
C LYS A 117 -24.20 8.40 -9.48
N HIS A 118 -23.75 7.59 -8.53
CA HIS A 118 -23.12 6.30 -8.84
C HIS A 118 -24.03 5.11 -8.53
N ARG A 119 -24.04 4.12 -9.44
CA ARG A 119 -24.84 2.89 -9.30
C ARG A 119 -24.35 2.06 -8.10
N ASP A 120 -25.24 1.27 -7.50
CA ASP A 120 -24.96 0.36 -6.37
C ASP A 120 -23.82 -0.66 -6.60
N GLY A 121 -23.32 -0.78 -7.83
CA GLY A 121 -22.17 -1.61 -8.19
C GLY A 121 -20.80 -0.96 -7.99
N SER A 122 -20.73 0.19 -7.31
CA SER A 122 -19.49 0.95 -7.13
C SER A 122 -19.20 1.36 -5.68
N ILE A 123 -17.94 1.67 -5.43
CA ILE A 123 -17.40 2.32 -4.23
C ILE A 123 -16.49 3.45 -4.68
N ILE A 124 -16.62 4.63 -4.09
CA ILE A 124 -15.66 5.71 -4.27
C ILE A 124 -14.63 5.59 -3.16
N ILE A 125 -13.35 5.67 -3.50
CA ILE A 125 -12.26 5.68 -2.54
C ILE A 125 -11.36 6.86 -2.89
N GLY A 126 -11.22 7.81 -1.96
CA GLY A 126 -10.31 8.93 -2.11
C GLY A 126 -8.88 8.46 -2.41
N TYR A 127 -8.16 9.22 -3.23
CA TYR A 127 -6.90 8.77 -3.80
C TYR A 127 -5.80 8.54 -2.73
N THR A 128 -5.74 9.38 -1.70
CA THR A 128 -4.84 9.18 -0.56
C THR A 128 -5.19 7.91 0.22
N LEU A 129 -6.48 7.64 0.48
CA LEU A 129 -6.89 6.41 1.16
C LEU A 129 -6.61 5.14 0.33
N LEU A 130 -6.88 5.21 -0.97
CA LEU A 130 -6.58 4.17 -1.95
C LEU A 130 -5.08 3.82 -1.94
N SER A 131 -4.25 4.86 -1.93
CA SER A 131 -2.81 4.79 -1.76
C SER A 131 -2.41 4.15 -0.44
N TRP A 132 -2.94 4.55 0.71
CA TRP A 132 -2.61 3.89 1.98
C TRP A 132 -2.98 2.40 2.04
N LEU A 133 -4.09 2.03 1.39
CA LEU A 133 -4.51 0.63 1.28
C LEU A 133 -3.65 -0.18 0.29
N GLY A 134 -2.83 0.47 -0.54
CA GLY A 134 -2.07 -0.21 -1.59
C GLY A 134 -2.99 -0.85 -2.60
N ILE A 135 -4.09 -0.18 -2.90
CA ILE A 135 -4.98 -0.51 -4.00
C ILE A 135 -4.41 0.21 -5.23
N PRO A 136 -4.03 -0.49 -6.32
CA PRO A 136 -3.48 0.16 -7.50
C PRO A 136 -4.54 1.04 -8.20
N SER A 137 -4.12 2.21 -8.67
CA SER A 137 -4.96 3.15 -9.44
C SER A 137 -5.12 2.69 -10.89
N THR A 138 -5.74 1.53 -11.09
CA THR A 138 -6.00 0.99 -12.43
C THR A 138 -7.43 1.26 -12.88
N PRO A 139 -7.65 1.66 -14.15
CA PRO A 139 -9.01 1.82 -14.68
C PRO A 139 -9.84 0.56 -14.51
N ASN A 140 -11.13 0.74 -14.21
CA ASN A 140 -12.10 -0.35 -14.06
C ASN A 140 -11.77 -1.40 -12.99
N MET A 141 -10.95 -1.05 -11.99
CA MET A 141 -10.65 -1.95 -10.89
C MET A 141 -11.92 -2.38 -10.14
N VAL A 142 -12.02 -3.67 -9.84
CA VAL A 142 -13.08 -4.25 -9.02
C VAL A 142 -12.46 -4.86 -7.78
N ILE A 143 -13.00 -4.52 -6.61
CA ILE A 143 -12.60 -5.11 -5.33
C ILE A 143 -13.79 -5.77 -4.65
N THR A 144 -13.53 -6.72 -3.77
CA THR A 144 -14.55 -7.25 -2.86
C THR A 144 -14.53 -6.43 -1.59
N VAL A 145 -15.65 -5.78 -1.27
CA VAL A 145 -15.84 -5.10 0.02
C VAL A 145 -16.60 -6.04 0.96
N ALA A 146 -16.11 -6.18 2.19
CA ALA A 146 -16.69 -7.08 3.18
C ALA A 146 -16.81 -6.42 4.56
N ASN A 147 -17.91 -6.71 5.25
CA ASN A 147 -18.08 -6.44 6.68
C ASN A 147 -18.74 -7.66 7.34
N GLY A 148 -18.06 -8.28 8.31
CA GLY A 148 -18.48 -9.56 8.88
C GLY A 148 -18.62 -10.67 7.83
N SER A 149 -19.78 -11.33 7.77
CA SER A 149 -20.12 -12.36 6.78
C SER A 149 -20.62 -11.81 5.44
N ILE A 150 -20.89 -10.50 5.35
CA ILE A 150 -21.47 -9.87 4.17
C ILE A 150 -20.36 -9.37 3.26
N SER A 151 -20.43 -9.72 1.99
CA SER A 151 -19.48 -9.26 0.97
C SER A 151 -20.18 -8.87 -0.34
N LYS A 152 -19.55 -7.97 -1.10
CA LYS A 152 -20.01 -7.57 -2.44
C LYS A 152 -18.81 -7.11 -3.29
N LYS A 153 -18.79 -7.50 -4.57
CA LYS A 153 -17.84 -6.94 -5.55
C LYS A 153 -18.32 -5.56 -6.00
N LEU A 154 -17.44 -4.57 -5.93
CA LEU A 154 -17.71 -3.19 -6.28
C LEU A 154 -16.60 -2.63 -7.18
N LYS A 155 -16.99 -1.90 -8.22
CA LYS A 155 -16.07 -1.12 -9.05
C LYS A 155 -15.54 0.05 -8.23
N VAL A 156 -14.22 0.20 -8.19
CA VAL A 156 -13.55 1.35 -7.57
C VAL A 156 -13.68 2.54 -8.52
N VAL A 157 -14.15 3.65 -7.95
CA VAL A 157 -14.16 4.96 -8.58
C VAL A 157 -13.22 5.85 -7.77
N ILE A 158 -12.30 6.51 -8.45
CA ILE A 158 -11.32 7.41 -7.83
C ILE A 158 -11.80 8.83 -8.14
N PRO A 159 -12.06 9.67 -7.11
CA PRO A 159 -12.44 11.06 -7.31
C PRO A 159 -11.23 11.87 -7.81
N GLU A 160 -11.49 13.02 -8.45
CA GLU A 160 -10.43 13.90 -8.99
C GLU A 160 -9.57 14.54 -7.90
N ASN A 161 -10.08 14.66 -6.66
CA ASN A 161 -9.33 15.24 -5.56
C ASN A 161 -8.34 14.22 -4.96
N GLU A 162 -7.06 14.49 -5.16
CA GLU A 162 -5.96 13.60 -4.78
C GLU A 162 -5.76 13.47 -3.25
N LEU A 163 -6.25 14.46 -2.48
CA LEU A 163 -6.10 14.51 -1.02
C LEU A 163 -7.25 13.84 -0.26
N GLU A 164 -8.27 13.31 -0.95
CA GLU A 164 -9.41 12.68 -0.28
C GLU A 164 -9.00 11.40 0.46
N THR A 165 -9.41 11.33 1.73
CA THR A 165 -9.16 10.18 2.63
C THR A 165 -10.43 9.43 3.02
N ASP A 166 -11.58 9.82 2.48
CA ASP A 166 -12.86 9.16 2.70
C ASP A 166 -13.12 8.03 1.70
N PHE A 167 -14.13 7.22 2.02
CA PHE A 167 -14.71 6.29 1.07
C PHE A 167 -16.23 6.42 1.10
N ARG A 168 -16.85 6.27 -0.08
CA ARG A 168 -18.28 6.52 -0.26
C ARG A 168 -18.98 5.29 -0.76
N LEU A 169 -20.11 5.00 -0.13
CA LEU A 169 -21.01 3.92 -0.50
C LEU A 169 -22.42 4.47 -0.67
N THR A 170 -23.19 3.85 -1.57
CA THR A 170 -24.62 4.15 -1.69
C THR A 170 -25.34 3.77 -0.39
N ALA A 171 -26.46 4.43 -0.09
CA ALA A 171 -27.28 4.11 1.07
C ALA A 171 -27.76 2.64 1.10
N ILE A 172 -27.93 2.02 -0.08
CA ILE A 172 -28.28 0.60 -0.20
C ILE A 172 -27.11 -0.28 0.26
N ASN A 173 -25.90 -0.01 -0.23
CA ASN A 173 -24.72 -0.76 0.18
C ASN A 173 -24.40 -0.55 1.67
N MET A 174 -24.51 0.67 2.19
CA MET A 174 -24.29 0.94 3.62
C MET A 174 -25.25 0.14 4.50
N ARG A 175 -26.56 0.16 4.20
CA ARG A 175 -27.56 -0.64 4.92
C ARG A 175 -27.25 -2.13 4.83
N ARG A 176 -26.93 -2.63 3.64
CA ARG A 176 -26.56 -4.04 3.43
C ARG A 176 -25.36 -4.46 4.27
N PHE A 177 -24.34 -3.62 4.37
CA PHE A 177 -23.15 -3.91 5.18
C PHE A 177 -23.32 -3.57 6.66
N GLY A 178 -24.46 -3.02 7.09
CA GLY A 178 -24.65 -2.55 8.47
C GLY A 178 -23.71 -1.39 8.85
N LEU A 179 -23.29 -0.58 7.88
CA LEU A 179 -22.39 0.56 8.09
C LEU A 179 -23.20 1.84 8.30
N LYS A 180 -22.66 2.74 9.14
CA LYS A 180 -23.25 4.05 9.41
C LYS A 180 -22.33 5.15 8.85
N PRO A 181 -22.84 6.10 8.06
CA PRO A 181 -22.06 7.23 7.57
C PRO A 181 -21.67 8.16 8.73
N GLY A 182 -20.72 9.06 8.46
CA GLY A 182 -20.26 10.02 9.46
C GLY A 182 -19.32 9.42 10.51
N LYS A 183 -18.77 8.24 10.25
CA LYS A 183 -17.86 7.53 11.17
C LYS A 183 -16.58 7.13 10.47
N GLN A 184 -15.49 7.16 11.22
CA GLN A 184 -14.24 6.55 10.82
C GLN A 184 -14.31 5.03 10.98
N TRP A 185 -13.81 4.30 10.00
CA TRP A 185 -13.74 2.84 9.98
C TRP A 185 -12.30 2.38 9.78
N GLY A 186 -11.94 1.28 10.42
CA GLY A 186 -10.71 0.55 10.11
C GLY A 186 -10.89 -0.23 8.83
N LEU A 187 -9.89 -0.15 7.94
CA LEU A 187 -9.90 -0.77 6.63
C LEU A 187 -8.68 -1.68 6.51
N VAL A 188 -8.90 -2.90 6.04
CA VAL A 188 -7.83 -3.88 5.78
C VAL A 188 -7.97 -4.38 4.35
N TYR A 189 -6.99 -4.09 3.51
CA TYR A 189 -6.99 -4.55 2.13
C TYR A 189 -5.99 -5.67 1.91
N ASN A 190 -6.43 -6.77 1.31
CA ASN A 190 -5.58 -7.86 0.87
C ASN A 190 -5.39 -7.81 -0.65
N GLN A 191 -4.16 -7.53 -1.09
CA GLN A 191 -3.79 -7.41 -2.51
C GLN A 191 -3.89 -8.73 -3.29
N LEU A 192 -3.81 -9.88 -2.62
CA LEU A 192 -3.91 -11.19 -3.29
C LEU A 192 -5.35 -11.55 -3.60
N THR A 193 -6.27 -11.32 -2.65
CA THR A 193 -7.70 -11.64 -2.80
C THR A 193 -8.53 -10.45 -3.29
N GLN A 194 -7.89 -9.28 -3.45
CA GLN A 194 -8.52 -8.01 -3.77
C GLN A 194 -9.71 -7.71 -2.85
N THR A 195 -9.58 -8.05 -1.56
CA THR A 195 -10.65 -7.90 -0.58
C THR A 195 -10.33 -6.78 0.39
N MET A 196 -11.21 -5.79 0.47
CA MET A 196 -11.21 -4.76 1.51
C MET A 196 -12.22 -5.14 2.60
N LYS A 197 -11.71 -5.39 3.81
CA LYS A 197 -12.55 -5.58 5.00
C LYS A 197 -12.74 -4.25 5.71
N VAL A 198 -13.99 -3.95 6.03
CA VAL A 198 -14.40 -2.80 6.84
C VAL A 198 -14.64 -3.30 8.27
N MET A 199 -14.03 -2.63 9.24
CA MET A 199 -14.00 -3.06 10.64
C MET A 199 -14.19 -1.85 11.57
N PRO A 200 -14.81 -2.01 12.75
CA PRO A 200 -14.78 -0.96 13.76
C PRO A 200 -13.34 -0.61 14.14
N VAL A 201 -13.04 0.68 14.38
CA VAL A 201 -11.68 1.15 14.73
C VAL A 201 -11.11 0.44 15.97
N ALA A 202 -11.94 0.07 16.94
CA ALA A 202 -11.52 -0.70 18.11
C ALA A 202 -10.96 -2.10 17.75
N ALA A 203 -11.41 -2.68 16.64
CA ALA A 203 -10.99 -4.01 16.20
C ALA A 203 -9.63 -4.00 15.48
N THR A 204 -9.20 -2.87 14.90
CA THR A 204 -7.86 -2.74 14.27
C THR A 204 -6.76 -2.52 15.32
N ALA A 205 -7.05 -1.86 16.45
CA ALA A 205 -6.09 -1.63 17.53
C ALA A 205 -5.64 -2.92 18.25
N SER A 206 -6.53 -3.92 18.37
CA SER A 206 -6.29 -5.18 19.09
C SER A 206 -5.22 -6.10 18.45
N ARG A 207 -4.80 -5.81 17.22
CA ARG A 207 -3.74 -6.57 16.51
C ARG A 207 -2.32 -6.03 16.70
N ARG A 208 -2.12 -4.91 17.41
CA ARG A 208 -0.77 -4.54 17.89
C ARG A 208 -0.37 -5.52 18.99
N ILE A 209 0.63 -6.33 18.66
CA ILE A 209 1.34 -7.31 19.50
C ILE A 209 1.28 -6.93 20.99
N ARG A 210 0.57 -7.71 21.82
CA ARG A 210 0.82 -7.72 23.26
C ARG A 210 2.28 -8.17 23.45
N PRO A 211 3.17 -7.36 24.04
CA PRO A 211 4.46 -7.84 24.47
C PRO A 211 4.21 -9.01 25.43
N ARG A 212 4.75 -10.19 25.12
CA ARG A 212 4.85 -11.25 26.13
C ARG A 212 5.80 -10.71 27.20
N LEU A 213 5.23 -10.21 28.30
CA LEU A 213 5.98 -9.99 29.53
C LEU A 213 6.50 -11.35 30.00
N THR A 214 7.78 -11.60 29.74
CA THR A 214 8.54 -12.68 30.39
C THR A 214 8.61 -12.36 31.87
N LYS A 215 8.05 -13.25 32.71
CA LYS A 215 8.16 -13.17 34.16
C LYS A 215 9.65 -13.23 34.56
N PRO A 216 10.13 -12.38 35.46
CA PRO A 216 11.48 -12.51 35.98
C PRO A 216 11.56 -13.73 36.89
N THR A 217 12.45 -14.66 36.53
CA THR A 217 12.82 -15.82 37.32
C THR A 217 13.52 -15.34 38.60
N ARG A 218 12.88 -15.49 39.75
CA ARG A 218 13.52 -15.30 41.06
C ARG A 218 14.55 -16.40 41.24
N ARG A 219 15.84 -16.06 41.21
CA ARG A 219 16.89 -16.92 41.78
C ARG A 219 16.88 -16.74 43.30
N ARG A 220 16.79 -17.85 44.02
CA ARG A 220 17.14 -17.97 45.44
C ARG A 220 18.58 -18.45 45.50
#